data_AF-M1WAG5-F1
#
_entry.id   AF-M1WAG5-F1
#
_cell.length_a   1.000
_cell.length_b   1.000
_cell.length_c   1.000
_cell.angle_alpha   90.00
_cell.angle_beta   90.00
_cell.angle_gamma   90.00
#
_symmetry.space_group_name_H-M   'P 1'
#
loop_
_entity.id
_entity.type
_entity.pdbx_description
1 polymer ?
#
loop_
_entity_poly.entity_id
_entity_poly.type
_entity_poly.pdbx_seq_one_letter_code
_entity_poly.pdbx_strand_id
1 'polypeptide(L)'
;MKTSYKRLLPGSTKHGAQSSKVGSAEGWRVPICRLEEKISRSFSVFQKIRASRSSRPLDVLESLDETHQERSEFLASYEESDGENNEADSDQNIEVRAAPWTTVAGDEVVSELITQYFTFDYLYVFPPINRAMFTREMASPSIHPGLCCSQLLVNAICAQQCYISRREYMEGIPRLEMAERFLEEANRLLPHELHNLSLPTCQAACLIFAAAAARDQLNDGDG
;
A
#
# COMPACT_ATOMS: atom_id res chain seq x y z
N MET A 1 -20.10 75.46 26.32
CA MET A 1 -19.49 74.76 25.16
C MET A 1 -20.59 73.97 24.48
N LYS A 2 -20.74 74.18 23.16
CA LYS A 2 -21.96 73.91 22.38
C LYS A 2 -21.91 72.55 21.65
N THR A 3 -23.03 71.81 21.74
CA THR A 3 -23.82 71.12 20.68
C THR A 3 -23.31 69.89 19.90
N SER A 4 -23.99 68.76 20.15
CA SER A 4 -24.92 68.00 19.27
C SER A 4 -24.56 67.46 17.87
N TYR A 5 -24.87 66.15 17.72
CA TYR A 5 -25.47 65.40 16.58
C TYR A 5 -24.70 65.22 15.25
N LYS A 6 -24.50 63.97 14.80
CA LYS A 6 -25.32 63.25 13.79
C LYS A 6 -24.66 61.96 13.26
N ARG A 7 -25.53 61.03 12.88
CA ARG A 7 -25.33 59.74 12.19
C ARG A 7 -25.20 60.00 10.67
N LEU A 8 -24.21 59.41 9.98
CA LEU A 8 -24.15 59.23 8.52
C LEU A 8 -23.30 57.98 8.17
N LEU A 9 -23.91 57.01 7.47
CA LEU A 9 -23.24 56.09 6.51
C LEU A 9 -23.28 56.75 5.11
N PRO A 10 -22.63 56.28 4.02
CA PRO A 10 -21.88 55.03 3.82
C PRO A 10 -20.48 55.19 3.17
N GLY A 11 -19.65 54.16 3.26
CA GLY A 11 -18.38 54.05 2.54
C GLY A 11 -18.02 52.59 2.28
N SER A 12 -18.12 52.19 1.03
CA SER A 12 -17.84 50.86 0.51
C SER A 12 -16.35 50.52 0.62
N THR A 13 -16.00 49.38 1.19
CA THR A 13 -14.78 48.66 0.77
C THR A 13 -14.92 47.18 1.09
N LYS A 14 -14.93 46.38 0.02
CA LYS A 14 -14.99 44.92 0.05
C LYS A 14 -13.60 44.38 0.37
N HIS A 15 -13.48 43.61 1.44
CA HIS A 15 -12.47 42.55 1.62
C HIS A 15 -13.17 41.52 2.51
N GLY A 16 -13.42 40.29 2.13
CA GLY A 16 -12.62 39.36 1.33
C GLY A 16 -12.65 38.08 2.13
N ALA A 17 -13.75 37.32 2.00
CA ALA A 17 -13.93 36.03 2.66
C ALA A 17 -12.84 35.06 2.15
N GLN A 18 -11.93 34.66 3.02
CA GLN A 18 -11.06 33.51 2.77
C GLN A 18 -11.90 32.25 2.98
N SER A 19 -12.46 31.80 1.86
CA SER A 19 -13.01 30.46 1.69
C SER A 19 -11.87 29.45 1.78
N SER A 20 -11.96 28.56 2.76
CA SER A 20 -11.13 27.38 2.93
C SER A 20 -11.18 26.56 1.64
N LYS A 21 -10.07 26.51 0.89
CA LYS A 21 -9.94 25.63 -0.25
C LYS A 21 -9.91 24.19 0.24
N VAL A 22 -11.02 23.50 -0.01
CA VAL A 22 -11.11 22.04 -0.14
C VAL A 22 -9.92 21.56 -0.97
N GLY A 23 -9.15 20.62 -0.42
CA GLY A 23 -8.02 19.98 -1.08
C GLY A 23 -8.46 19.38 -2.41
N SER A 24 -7.95 19.97 -3.49
CA SER A 24 -8.28 19.60 -4.87
C SER A 24 -7.83 18.18 -5.17
N ALA A 25 -8.72 17.36 -5.73
CA ALA A 25 -8.50 15.99 -6.22
C ALA A 25 -7.52 15.90 -7.42
N GLU A 26 -6.62 16.87 -7.58
CA GLU A 26 -5.76 17.04 -8.75
C GLU A 26 -4.37 16.42 -8.61
N GLY A 27 -3.98 16.02 -7.39
CA GLY A 27 -2.70 15.36 -7.14
C GLY A 27 -2.56 13.97 -7.79
N TRP A 28 -3.67 13.35 -8.18
CA TRP A 28 -3.71 11.96 -8.67
C TRP A 28 -3.65 11.83 -10.20
N ARG A 29 -3.90 12.91 -10.96
CA ARG A 29 -4.00 12.83 -12.43
C ARG A 29 -2.67 12.51 -13.12
N VAL A 30 -1.55 13.02 -12.61
CA VAL A 30 -0.23 12.86 -13.23
C VAL A 30 0.38 11.46 -12.98
N PRO A 31 0.26 10.85 -11.79
CA PRO A 31 0.64 9.45 -11.55
C PRO A 31 -0.12 8.43 -12.43
N ILE A 32 -1.41 8.66 -12.68
CA ILE A 32 -2.29 7.73 -13.42
C ILE A 32 -1.83 7.55 -14.86
N CYS A 33 -1.46 8.61 -15.59
CA CYS A 33 -1.02 8.49 -16.99
C CYS A 33 0.27 7.67 -17.16
N ARG A 34 1.17 7.68 -16.16
CA ARG A 34 2.41 6.88 -16.20
C ARG A 34 2.17 5.42 -15.82
N LEU A 35 1.17 5.16 -14.98
CA LEU A 35 0.63 3.81 -14.79
C LEU A 35 0.03 3.28 -16.09
N GLU A 36 -0.71 4.09 -16.85
CA GLU A 36 -1.33 3.65 -18.11
C GLU A 36 -0.31 3.15 -19.15
N GLU A 37 0.87 3.77 -19.27
CA GLU A 37 1.91 3.27 -20.19
C GLU A 37 2.52 1.93 -19.76
N LYS A 38 2.77 1.75 -18.45
CA LYS A 38 3.32 0.49 -17.91
C LYS A 38 2.26 -0.61 -17.85
N ILE A 39 1.00 -0.27 -17.58
CA ILE A 39 -0.17 -1.13 -17.72
C ILE A 39 -0.34 -1.52 -19.19
N SER A 40 -0.18 -0.60 -20.15
CA SER A 40 -0.28 -0.87 -21.59
C SER A 40 0.79 -1.87 -22.06
N ARG A 41 2.04 -1.72 -21.57
CA ARG A 41 3.11 -2.70 -21.84
C ARG A 41 2.79 -4.07 -21.24
N SER A 42 2.38 -4.12 -19.97
CA SER A 42 2.03 -5.37 -19.28
C SER A 42 0.83 -6.05 -19.95
N PHE A 43 -0.19 -5.27 -20.32
CA PHE A 43 -1.38 -5.71 -21.04
C PHE A 43 -1.01 -6.29 -22.41
N SER A 44 -0.08 -5.66 -23.14
CA SER A 44 0.44 -6.19 -24.41
C SER A 44 1.14 -7.53 -24.24
N VAL A 45 1.91 -7.71 -23.15
CA VAL A 45 2.53 -9.01 -22.80
C VAL A 45 1.46 -10.06 -22.52
N PHE A 46 0.46 -9.76 -21.68
CA PHE A 46 -0.64 -10.68 -21.41
C PHE A 46 -1.46 -11.01 -22.66
N GLN A 47 -1.65 -10.04 -23.54
CA GLN A 47 -2.32 -10.25 -24.82
C GLN A 47 -1.50 -11.16 -25.73
N LYS A 48 -0.17 -11.01 -25.76
CA LYS A 48 0.74 -11.92 -26.49
C LYS A 48 0.72 -13.34 -25.92
N ILE A 49 0.72 -13.49 -24.59
CA ILE A 49 0.61 -14.81 -23.94
C ILE A 49 -0.71 -15.48 -24.32
N ARG A 50 -1.83 -14.76 -24.20
CA ARG A 50 -3.17 -15.29 -24.55
C ARG A 50 -3.36 -15.54 -26.05
N ALA A 51 -2.73 -14.73 -26.90
CA ALA A 51 -2.78 -14.91 -28.36
C ALA A 51 -1.82 -15.98 -28.85
N SER A 52 -0.77 -16.29 -28.08
CA SER A 52 0.12 -17.41 -28.36
C SER A 52 -0.67 -18.70 -28.16
N ARG A 53 -1.00 -19.39 -29.25
CA ARG A 53 -1.52 -20.77 -29.22
C ARG A 53 -0.42 -21.78 -28.83
N SER A 54 0.76 -21.31 -28.46
CA SER A 54 1.89 -22.12 -28.04
C SER A 54 1.64 -22.63 -26.62
N SER A 55 1.85 -23.93 -26.41
CA SER A 55 1.65 -24.62 -25.14
C SER A 55 2.66 -24.23 -24.04
N ARG A 56 3.41 -23.13 -24.21
CA ARG A 56 4.52 -22.72 -23.36
C ARG A 56 4.55 -21.20 -23.16
N PRO A 57 3.73 -20.67 -22.24
CA PRO A 57 3.68 -19.24 -21.94
C PRO A 57 4.99 -18.70 -21.32
N LEU A 58 5.86 -19.57 -20.81
CA LEU A 58 7.14 -19.21 -20.20
C LEU A 58 8.17 -18.72 -21.24
N ASP A 59 8.19 -19.32 -22.43
CA ASP A 59 9.11 -18.94 -23.51
C ASP A 59 8.89 -17.47 -23.97
N VAL A 60 7.63 -16.99 -23.90
CA VAL A 60 7.27 -15.60 -24.20
C VAL A 60 7.82 -14.65 -23.14
N LEU A 61 7.83 -15.06 -21.88
CA LEU A 61 8.36 -14.26 -20.76
C LEU A 61 9.88 -14.21 -20.79
N GLU A 62 10.54 -15.33 -21.09
CA GLU A 62 12.01 -15.43 -21.20
C GLU A 62 12.56 -14.58 -22.36
N SER A 63 11.83 -14.48 -23.47
CA SER A 63 12.20 -13.62 -24.60
C SER A 63 12.15 -12.11 -24.31
N LEU A 64 11.55 -11.70 -23.19
CA LEU A 64 11.32 -10.30 -22.82
C LEU A 64 12.30 -9.77 -21.78
N ASP A 65 13.18 -10.62 -21.24
CA ASP A 65 13.98 -10.30 -20.07
C ASP A 65 15.48 -10.32 -20.44
N GLU A 66 16.06 -9.13 -20.65
CA GLU A 66 17.51 -8.93 -20.87
C GLU A 66 18.29 -8.73 -19.55
N THR A 67 17.66 -8.96 -18.38
CA THR A 67 18.18 -8.52 -17.05
C THR A 67 18.38 -9.66 -16.04
N HIS A 68 18.65 -10.88 -16.52
CA HIS A 68 18.50 -12.10 -15.72
C HIS A 68 19.61 -12.47 -14.72
N GLN A 69 20.80 -11.86 -14.76
CA GLN A 69 21.93 -12.42 -14.01
C GLN A 69 21.75 -12.35 -12.48
N GLU A 70 21.25 -11.23 -11.94
CA GLU A 70 21.11 -11.04 -10.49
C GLU A 70 19.83 -11.69 -9.91
N ARG A 71 18.82 -11.91 -10.76
CA ARG A 71 17.51 -12.46 -10.36
C ARG A 71 17.50 -13.98 -10.26
N SER A 72 18.35 -14.64 -11.06
CA SER A 72 18.45 -16.10 -11.13
C SER A 72 19.12 -16.70 -9.90
N GLU A 73 20.17 -16.04 -9.36
CA GLU A 73 20.86 -16.48 -8.14
C GLU A 73 19.95 -16.42 -6.90
N PHE A 74 19.05 -15.44 -6.84
CA PHE A 74 18.08 -15.29 -5.74
C PHE A 74 17.02 -16.40 -5.73
N LEU A 75 16.48 -16.77 -6.89
CA LEU A 75 15.49 -17.85 -7.01
C LEU A 75 16.12 -19.24 -6.81
N ALA A 76 17.35 -19.43 -7.28
CA ALA A 76 18.10 -20.68 -7.09
C ALA A 76 18.37 -20.97 -5.60
N SER A 77 18.57 -19.93 -4.78
CA SER A 77 18.71 -20.10 -3.32
C SER A 77 17.46 -20.64 -2.62
N TYR A 78 16.29 -20.54 -3.27
CA TYR A 78 15.00 -20.97 -2.71
C TYR A 78 14.73 -22.46 -2.97
N GLU A 79 15.16 -22.98 -4.13
CA GLU A 79 14.91 -24.39 -4.51
C GLU A 79 15.72 -25.39 -3.66
N GLU A 80 16.80 -24.97 -3.01
CA GLU A 80 17.63 -25.85 -2.17
C GLU A 80 17.06 -26.04 -0.75
N SER A 81 15.98 -25.34 -0.37
CA SER A 81 15.41 -25.37 0.99
C SER A 81 14.07 -26.11 1.12
N ASP A 82 13.49 -26.62 0.04
CA ASP A 82 12.20 -27.35 0.10
C ASP A 82 12.42 -28.81 0.49
N GLY A 83 12.86 -29.01 1.74
CA GLY A 83 12.64 -30.23 2.48
C GLY A 83 11.19 -30.29 2.93
N GLU A 84 10.45 -31.27 2.42
CA GLU A 84 9.07 -31.62 2.79
C GLU A 84 8.85 -31.58 4.31
N ASN A 85 8.15 -30.55 4.80
CA ASN A 85 7.45 -30.60 6.07
C ASN A 85 5.98 -30.25 5.82
N ASN A 86 5.19 -31.30 5.62
CA ASN A 86 3.74 -31.23 5.70
C ASN A 86 3.34 -31.00 7.16
N GLU A 87 3.06 -29.76 7.56
CA GLU A 87 2.15 -29.49 8.67
C GLU A 87 1.33 -28.23 8.36
N ALA A 88 0.04 -28.31 8.72
CA ALA A 88 -0.89 -27.19 8.66
C ALA A 88 -0.42 -26.08 9.60
N ASP A 89 0.39 -25.15 9.10
CA ASP A 89 0.88 -23.96 9.81
C ASP A 89 -0.18 -22.85 9.89
N SER A 90 -1.43 -23.24 10.08
CA SER A 90 -2.50 -22.31 10.42
C SER A 90 -2.39 -22.01 11.92
N ASP A 91 -1.82 -20.85 12.26
CA ASP A 91 -1.80 -20.18 13.58
C ASP A 91 -0.40 -19.92 14.19
N GLN A 92 0.63 -19.69 13.37
CA GLN A 92 1.88 -19.11 13.89
C GLN A 92 1.82 -17.58 13.81
N ASN A 93 1.75 -16.96 14.99
CA ASN A 93 1.96 -15.53 15.21
C ASN A 93 3.24 -15.09 14.49
N ILE A 94 3.12 -14.14 13.56
CA ILE A 94 4.25 -13.61 12.80
C ILE A 94 4.89 -12.49 13.60
N GLU A 95 6.10 -12.72 14.11
CA GLU A 95 6.89 -11.71 14.81
C GLU A 95 7.80 -10.96 13.83
N VAL A 96 7.57 -9.65 13.67
CA VAL A 96 8.35 -8.77 12.80
C VAL A 96 8.65 -7.45 13.50
N ARG A 97 9.76 -6.82 13.11
CA ARG A 97 10.11 -5.48 13.59
C ARG A 97 9.42 -4.41 12.73
N ALA A 98 8.89 -3.38 13.36
CA ALA A 98 8.31 -2.23 12.69
C ALA A 98 9.41 -1.42 11.97
N ALA A 99 10.55 -1.20 12.61
CA ALA A 99 11.69 -0.53 11.99
C ALA A 99 12.50 -1.49 11.09
N PRO A 100 12.94 -1.07 9.89
CA PRO A 100 12.87 0.28 9.30
C PRO A 100 11.64 0.51 8.40
N TRP A 101 10.63 -0.34 8.48
CA TRP A 101 9.51 -0.40 7.54
C TRP A 101 8.45 0.68 7.77
N THR A 102 8.22 1.01 9.03
CA THR A 102 7.26 2.03 9.44
C THR A 102 7.69 2.69 10.74
N THR A 103 7.20 3.91 10.95
CA THR A 103 7.32 4.65 12.22
C THR A 103 5.95 4.93 12.85
N VAL A 104 4.87 4.42 12.24
CA VAL A 104 3.48 4.71 12.64
C VAL A 104 3.10 3.99 13.93
N ALA A 105 3.61 2.78 14.16
CA ALA A 105 3.33 1.96 15.34
C ALA A 105 4.55 1.09 15.72
N GLY A 106 4.49 0.45 16.89
CA GLY A 106 5.52 -0.46 17.39
C GLY A 106 5.47 -1.88 16.78
N ASP A 107 6.45 -2.69 17.17
CA ASP A 107 6.64 -4.07 16.69
C ASP A 107 5.41 -4.95 16.98
N GLU A 108 4.74 -4.75 18.12
CA GLU A 108 3.57 -5.54 18.53
C GLU A 108 2.39 -5.33 17.57
N VAL A 109 2.04 -4.06 17.30
CA VAL A 109 0.95 -3.72 16.38
C VAL A 109 1.26 -4.18 14.96
N VAL A 110 2.48 -3.95 14.49
CA VAL A 110 2.88 -4.37 13.14
C VAL A 110 2.82 -5.90 13.03
N SER A 111 3.35 -6.64 14.02
CA SER A 111 3.28 -8.10 14.06
C SER A 111 1.84 -8.62 14.03
N GLU A 112 0.96 -8.02 14.82
CA GLU A 112 -0.47 -8.36 14.82
C GLU A 112 -1.12 -8.15 13.46
N LEU A 113 -0.92 -6.99 12.83
CA LEU A 113 -1.51 -6.66 11.54
C LEU A 113 -0.95 -7.52 10.41
N ILE A 114 0.37 -7.79 10.40
CA ILE A 114 0.99 -8.68 9.43
C ILE A 114 0.48 -10.11 9.62
N THR A 115 0.36 -10.58 10.85
CA THR A 115 -0.27 -11.87 11.16
C THR A 115 -1.69 -11.91 10.60
N GLN A 116 -2.50 -10.89 10.91
CA GLN A 116 -3.89 -10.79 10.44
C GLN A 116 -3.98 -10.91 8.92
N TYR A 117 -3.08 -10.24 8.19
CA TYR A 117 -3.03 -10.30 6.73
C TYR A 117 -2.79 -11.71 6.19
N PHE A 118 -1.92 -12.49 6.83
CA PHE A 118 -1.56 -13.84 6.39
C PHE A 118 -2.42 -14.95 7.00
N THR A 119 -3.15 -14.69 8.09
CA THR A 119 -4.08 -15.64 8.72
C THR A 119 -5.33 -15.80 7.87
N PHE A 120 -5.86 -14.70 7.35
CA PHE A 120 -7.02 -14.75 6.50
C PHE A 120 -6.55 -14.95 5.06
N ASP A 121 -6.71 -16.18 4.56
CA ASP A 121 -6.58 -16.55 3.15
C ASP A 121 -7.64 -15.80 2.31
N TYR A 122 -7.53 -14.47 2.22
CA TYR A 122 -8.29 -13.61 1.32
C TYR A 122 -7.79 -13.77 -0.12
N LEU A 123 -7.54 -15.03 -0.53
CA LEU A 123 -6.88 -15.45 -1.78
C LEU A 123 -7.55 -14.91 -3.05
N TYR A 124 -8.72 -14.28 -2.94
CA TYR A 124 -9.45 -13.68 -4.06
C TYR A 124 -9.61 -12.16 -4.00
N VAL A 125 -9.38 -11.52 -2.84
CA VAL A 125 -9.68 -10.08 -2.65
C VAL A 125 -8.41 -9.23 -2.62
N PHE A 126 -7.32 -9.76 -2.05
CA PHE A 126 -6.07 -9.03 -1.88
C PHE A 126 -4.96 -9.63 -2.75
N PRO A 127 -3.94 -8.83 -3.12
CA PRO A 127 -2.85 -9.33 -3.94
C PRO A 127 -2.13 -10.50 -3.24
N PRO A 128 -1.73 -11.55 -3.95
CA PRO A 128 -0.94 -12.62 -3.35
C PRO A 128 0.44 -12.08 -2.97
N ILE A 129 0.82 -12.24 -1.69
CA ILE A 129 2.14 -11.93 -1.16
C ILE A 129 2.73 -13.23 -0.62
N ASN A 130 3.98 -13.55 -0.99
CA ASN A 130 4.64 -14.73 -0.44
C ASN A 130 5.02 -14.46 1.03
N ARG A 131 4.36 -15.15 1.96
CA ARG A 131 4.58 -15.02 3.42
C ARG A 131 6.04 -15.19 3.80
N ALA A 132 6.67 -16.29 3.41
CA ALA A 132 8.04 -16.63 3.80
C ALA A 132 9.06 -15.59 3.30
N MET A 133 8.91 -15.13 2.06
CA MET A 133 9.80 -14.14 1.47
C MET A 133 9.60 -12.76 2.12
N PHE A 134 8.34 -12.36 2.32
CA PHE A 134 8.00 -11.10 2.95
C PHE A 134 8.55 -11.01 4.39
N THR A 135 8.30 -12.03 5.22
CA THR A 135 8.77 -12.02 6.61
C THR A 135 10.29 -12.10 6.72
N ARG A 136 10.94 -12.85 5.82
CA ARG A 136 12.40 -12.91 5.72
C ARG A 136 13.01 -11.55 5.41
N GLU A 137 12.44 -10.81 4.46
CA GLU A 137 12.90 -9.44 4.16
C GLU A 137 12.64 -8.52 5.34
N MET A 138 11.47 -8.60 5.99
CA MET A 138 11.18 -7.80 7.18
C MET A 138 12.18 -8.00 8.31
N ALA A 139 12.62 -9.25 8.54
CA ALA A 139 13.60 -9.58 9.58
C ALA A 139 15.01 -9.08 9.27
N SER A 140 15.40 -9.09 7.99
CA SER A 140 16.76 -8.78 7.54
C SER A 140 16.81 -7.81 6.35
N PRO A 141 16.52 -6.50 6.58
CA PRO A 141 16.40 -5.50 5.52
C PRO A 141 17.69 -5.28 4.70
N SER A 142 18.85 -5.61 5.26
CA SER A 142 20.17 -5.36 4.66
C SER A 142 20.64 -6.43 3.67
N ILE A 143 20.01 -7.62 3.68
CA ILE A 143 20.49 -8.78 2.90
C ILE A 143 19.66 -8.96 1.61
N HIS A 144 18.40 -8.55 1.61
CA HIS A 144 17.47 -8.77 0.49
C HIS A 144 16.67 -7.49 0.22
N PRO A 145 17.24 -6.52 -0.52
CA PRO A 145 16.61 -5.22 -0.65
C PRO A 145 15.44 -5.25 -1.64
N GLY A 146 14.22 -5.20 -1.10
CA GLY A 146 13.06 -4.64 -1.82
C GLY A 146 12.41 -5.54 -2.88
N LEU A 147 12.71 -6.84 -2.92
CA LEU A 147 12.13 -7.74 -3.92
C LEU A 147 10.70 -8.16 -3.54
N CYS A 148 10.44 -8.36 -2.25
CA CYS A 148 9.18 -8.89 -1.74
C CYS A 148 8.54 -8.01 -0.64
N CYS A 149 9.30 -7.08 -0.05
CA CYS A 149 8.87 -6.21 1.03
C CYS A 149 9.37 -4.77 0.76
N SER A 150 8.51 -3.78 0.98
CA SER A 150 8.89 -2.36 0.94
C SER A 150 8.18 -1.61 2.06
N GLN A 151 8.68 -0.41 2.40
CA GLN A 151 7.98 0.45 3.36
C GLN A 151 6.55 0.74 2.88
N LEU A 152 6.38 1.01 1.59
CA LEU A 152 5.05 1.24 1.01
C LEU A 152 4.14 0.03 1.21
N LEU A 153 4.63 -1.18 0.95
CA LEU A 153 3.85 -2.40 1.11
C LEU A 153 3.46 -2.67 2.56
N VAL A 154 4.40 -2.53 3.50
CA VAL A 154 4.13 -2.73 4.93
C VAL A 154 3.06 -1.76 5.43
N ASN A 155 3.20 -0.46 5.14
CA ASN A 155 2.21 0.54 5.55
C ASN A 155 0.84 0.31 4.88
N ALA A 156 0.80 -0.15 3.63
CA ALA A 156 -0.45 -0.48 2.95
C ALA A 156 -1.16 -1.70 3.55
N ILE A 157 -0.41 -2.75 3.91
CA ILE A 157 -0.95 -3.91 4.64
C ILE A 157 -1.54 -3.46 5.97
N CYS A 158 -0.75 -2.73 6.77
CA CYS A 158 -1.17 -2.26 8.09
C CYS A 158 -2.42 -1.38 8.01
N ALA A 159 -2.47 -0.42 7.07
CA ALA A 159 -3.66 0.41 6.85
C ALA A 159 -4.91 -0.44 6.60
N GLN A 160 -4.81 -1.39 5.68
CA GLN A 160 -5.95 -2.22 5.30
C GLN A 160 -6.40 -3.12 6.44
N GLN A 161 -5.45 -3.75 7.14
CA GLN A 161 -5.76 -4.63 8.26
C GLN A 161 -6.35 -3.86 9.44
N CYS A 162 -5.92 -2.61 9.68
CA CYS A 162 -6.55 -1.74 10.66
C CYS A 162 -8.01 -1.48 10.33
N TYR A 163 -8.37 -1.12 9.08
CA TYR A 163 -9.77 -0.84 8.75
C TYR A 163 -10.70 -2.04 8.94
N ILE A 164 -10.23 -3.26 8.66
CA ILE A 164 -11.04 -4.47 8.77
C ILE A 164 -10.92 -5.21 10.11
N SER A 165 -9.95 -4.82 10.95
CA SER A 165 -9.75 -5.42 12.27
C SER A 165 -10.98 -5.22 13.16
N ARG A 166 -11.28 -6.18 14.03
CA ARG A 166 -12.38 -6.06 15.00
C ARG A 166 -11.98 -5.32 16.28
N ARG A 167 -10.69 -5.03 16.49
CA ARG A 167 -10.20 -4.35 17.70
C ARG A 167 -10.51 -2.86 17.66
N GLU A 168 -11.03 -2.30 18.74
CA GLU A 168 -11.35 -0.86 18.80
C GLU A 168 -10.10 0.02 18.98
N TYR A 169 -9.05 -0.49 19.62
CA TYR A 169 -7.83 0.25 19.95
C TYR A 169 -6.58 -0.59 19.68
N MET A 170 -5.49 0.09 19.33
CA MET A 170 -4.15 -0.46 19.13
C MET A 170 -3.14 0.52 19.74
N GLU A 171 -2.32 0.07 20.69
CA GLU A 171 -1.41 0.94 21.46
C GLU A 171 -2.11 2.16 22.12
N GLY A 172 -3.39 2.00 22.51
CA GLY A 172 -4.19 3.07 23.10
C GLY A 172 -4.69 4.12 22.10
N ILE A 173 -4.39 3.98 20.81
CA ILE A 173 -4.90 4.82 19.73
C ILE A 173 -6.16 4.15 19.15
N PRO A 174 -7.24 4.92 18.85
CA PRO A 174 -8.40 4.38 18.15
C PRO A 174 -8.01 3.72 16.83
N ARG A 175 -8.57 2.53 16.55
CA ARG A 175 -8.26 1.74 15.34
C ARG A 175 -8.34 2.57 14.06
N LEU A 176 -9.38 3.38 13.92
CA LEU A 176 -9.60 4.20 12.71
C LEU A 176 -8.53 5.28 12.56
N GLU A 177 -8.17 5.95 13.64
CA GLU A 177 -7.08 6.93 13.63
C GLU A 177 -5.74 6.25 13.26
N MET A 178 -5.49 5.05 13.78
CA MET A 178 -4.31 4.28 13.40
C MET A 178 -4.33 3.86 11.92
N ALA A 179 -5.49 3.43 11.41
CA ALA A 179 -5.68 3.08 10.01
C ALA A 179 -5.40 4.27 9.08
N GLU A 180 -5.87 5.46 9.46
CA GLU A 180 -5.61 6.71 8.75
C GLU A 180 -4.13 7.03 8.71
N ARG A 181 -3.42 6.97 9.84
CA ARG A 181 -1.96 7.24 9.89
C ARG A 181 -1.17 6.31 8.98
N PHE A 182 -1.48 5.01 8.97
CA PHE A 182 -0.84 4.06 8.06
C PHE A 182 -1.17 4.35 6.59
N LEU A 183 -2.42 4.70 6.29
CA LEU A 183 -2.85 5.02 4.94
C LEU A 183 -2.19 6.32 4.43
N GLU A 184 -2.05 7.33 5.29
CA GLU A 184 -1.34 8.58 4.99
C GLU A 184 0.14 8.31 4.68
N GLU A 185 0.80 7.48 5.50
CA GLU A 185 2.20 7.13 5.28
C GLU A 185 2.39 6.34 3.97
N ALA A 186 1.51 5.38 3.67
CA ALA A 186 1.52 4.67 2.41
C ALA A 186 1.33 5.63 1.21
N ASN A 187 0.39 6.56 1.30
CA ASN A 187 0.17 7.57 0.26
C ASN A 187 1.35 8.53 0.10
N ARG A 188 2.08 8.84 1.18
CA ARG A 188 3.30 9.66 1.14
C ARG A 188 4.43 8.94 0.39
N LEU A 189 4.55 7.62 0.58
CA LEU A 189 5.58 6.78 -0.04
C LEU A 189 5.29 6.48 -1.53
N LEU A 190 4.01 6.32 -1.90
CA LEU A 190 3.60 5.86 -3.24
C LEU A 190 4.21 6.65 -4.40
N PRO A 191 4.21 8.00 -4.44
CA PRO A 191 4.79 8.75 -5.56
C PRO A 191 6.27 8.45 -5.80
N HIS A 192 7.02 8.18 -4.73
CA HIS A 192 8.46 7.89 -4.81
C HIS A 192 8.72 6.51 -5.42
N GLU A 193 7.92 5.50 -5.06
CA GLU A 193 8.04 4.14 -5.60
C GLU A 193 7.49 4.01 -7.04
N LEU A 194 6.52 4.84 -7.45
CA LEU A 194 5.99 4.79 -8.83
C LEU A 194 7.06 5.08 -9.91
N HIS A 195 8.14 5.76 -9.55
CA HIS A 195 9.29 5.96 -10.43
C HIS A 195 10.01 4.64 -10.75
N ASN A 196 10.09 3.72 -9.78
CA ASN A 196 10.71 2.41 -9.93
C ASN A 196 9.73 1.30 -9.55
N LEU A 197 8.84 0.96 -10.49
CA LEU A 197 7.80 -0.05 -10.24
C LEU A 197 8.43 -1.41 -9.93
N SER A 198 8.10 -1.91 -8.74
CA SER A 198 8.44 -3.25 -8.27
C SER A 198 7.17 -4.04 -8.02
N LEU A 199 7.30 -5.35 -7.78
CA LEU A 199 6.18 -6.19 -7.36
C LEU A 199 5.54 -5.66 -6.05
N PRO A 200 6.30 -5.33 -4.99
CA PRO A 200 5.76 -4.68 -3.78
C PRO A 200 4.97 -3.40 -4.06
N THR A 201 5.42 -2.57 -5.00
CA THR A 201 4.71 -1.33 -5.36
C THR A 201 3.32 -1.62 -5.93
N CYS A 202 3.18 -2.62 -6.80
CA CYS A 202 1.89 -3.02 -7.35
C CYS A 202 0.96 -3.60 -6.27
N GLN A 203 1.49 -4.48 -5.41
CA GLN A 203 0.73 -5.08 -4.31
C GLN A 203 0.25 -4.00 -3.33
N ALA A 204 1.10 -3.04 -3.01
CA ALA A 204 0.76 -1.95 -2.12
C ALA A 204 -0.32 -1.03 -2.71
N ALA A 205 -0.26 -0.71 -4.01
CA ALA A 205 -1.29 0.08 -4.67
C ALA A 205 -2.67 -0.58 -4.60
N CYS A 206 -2.75 -1.91 -4.76
CA CYS A 206 -4.00 -2.65 -4.57
C CYS A 206 -4.53 -2.52 -3.13
N LEU A 207 -3.64 -2.64 -2.13
CA LEU A 207 -4.00 -2.55 -0.71
C LEU A 207 -4.40 -1.14 -0.29
N ILE A 208 -3.76 -0.10 -0.83
CA ILE A 208 -4.15 1.31 -0.61
C ILE A 208 -5.57 1.55 -1.12
N PHE A 209 -5.91 1.05 -2.31
CA PHE A 209 -7.26 1.12 -2.84
C PHE A 209 -8.27 0.39 -1.95
N ALA A 210 -7.90 -0.80 -1.47
CA ALA A 210 -8.76 -1.56 -0.58
C ALA A 210 -8.98 -0.85 0.76
N ALA A 211 -7.95 -0.23 1.32
CA ALA A 211 -8.02 0.57 2.55
C ALA A 211 -8.90 1.80 2.38
N ALA A 212 -8.76 2.53 1.27
CA ALA A 212 -9.62 3.66 0.95
C ALA A 212 -11.09 3.23 0.82
N ALA A 213 -11.37 2.11 0.15
CA ALA A 213 -12.72 1.58 0.01
C ALA A 213 -13.33 1.15 1.36
N ALA A 214 -12.53 0.53 2.23
CA ALA A 214 -12.98 0.15 3.58
C ALA A 214 -13.27 1.38 4.46
N ARG A 215 -12.43 2.41 4.39
CA ARG A 215 -12.66 3.70 5.05
C ARG A 215 -13.97 4.33 4.60
N ASP A 216 -14.21 4.40 3.30
CA ASP A 216 -15.39 5.06 2.74
C ASP A 216 -16.68 4.33 3.17
N GLN A 217 -16.68 2.99 3.21
CA GLN A 217 -17.81 2.19 3.72
C GLN A 217 -18.16 2.47 5.19
N LEU A 218 -17.15 2.76 6.02
CA LEU A 218 -17.36 3.09 7.42
C LEU A 218 -17.94 4.50 7.60
N ASN A 219 -17.60 5.41 6.69
CA ASN A 219 -18.14 6.77 6.70
C ASN A 219 -19.58 6.84 6.17
N ASP A 220 -19.95 5.96 5.24
CA ASP A 220 -21.31 5.89 4.67
C ASP A 220 -22.35 5.29 5.65
N GLY A 221 -21.90 4.60 6.70
CA GLY A 221 -22.77 3.94 7.70
C GLY A 221 -23.31 4.86 8.81
N ASP A 222 -22.88 6.12 8.87
CA ASP A 222 -23.23 7.08 9.94
C ASP A 222 -24.23 8.17 9.45
N GLY A 223 -24.89 7.93 8.31
CA GLY A 223 -25.85 8.83 7.65
C GLY A 223 -27.32 8.47 7.81
#